data_AF-A0A8H6A3E3-F1
#
_entry.id   AF-A0A8H6A3E3-F1
#
_cell.length_a   1.000
_cell.length_b   1.000
_cell.length_c   1.000
_cell.angle_alpha   90.00
_cell.angle_beta   90.00
_cell.angle_gamma   90.00
#
_symmetry.space_group_name_H-M   'P 1'
#
loop_
_entity.id
_entity.type
_entity.pdbx_description
1 polymer ?
#
loop_
_entity_poly.entity_id
_entity_poly.type
_entity_poly.pdbx_seq_one_letter_code
_entity_poly.pdbx_strand_id
1 'polypeptide(L)'
;MSENTLPEQALAENAKPKDEKFKGRFGVVRTGVNVLLFDEKGRFVMGIRKGSHGANTWGLPGGHIDLRESFEDCAIRELDEETGLAIVNIKFLTVTNDVFEEAGKHYTTNFLVAQAKYKYPSAVVLEPKKCERWEWFTWKEVKKYYEAGQPSNNDKYTKFDGKKLFLPTENLFKTRPDVRPWEKLQPLWPTEKKMESETK
;
A
#
# COMPACT_ATOMS: atom_id res chain seq x y z
N MET A 1 -40.46 -10.04 8.40
CA MET A 1 -39.78 -9.15 7.44
C MET A 1 -39.82 -7.76 8.03
N SER A 2 -38.68 -7.20 8.41
CA SER A 2 -38.57 -5.80 8.81
C SER A 2 -37.35 -5.23 8.10
N GLU A 3 -37.62 -4.38 7.13
CA GLU A 3 -36.64 -3.64 6.34
C GLU A 3 -35.79 -2.78 7.27
N ASN A 4 -34.48 -2.98 7.21
CA ASN A 4 -33.51 -2.15 7.90
C ASN A 4 -32.97 -1.13 6.90
N THR A 5 -33.81 -0.15 6.52
CA THR A 5 -33.38 1.02 5.76
C THR A 5 -32.68 1.98 6.72
N LEU A 6 -31.37 2.14 6.54
CA LEU A 6 -30.60 3.21 7.18
C LEU A 6 -31.20 4.56 6.77
N PRO A 7 -31.28 5.55 7.69
CA PRO A 7 -31.88 6.85 7.38
C PRO A 7 -31.02 7.61 6.38
N GLU A 8 -31.62 7.93 5.24
CA GLU A 8 -31.03 8.61 4.06
C GLU A 8 -30.49 10.02 4.37
N GLN A 9 -30.81 10.58 5.55
CA GLN A 9 -30.56 11.98 5.90
C GLN A 9 -29.19 12.26 6.55
N ALA A 10 -28.42 11.25 6.96
CA ALA A 10 -27.16 11.47 7.69
C ALA A 10 -25.91 11.67 6.81
N LEU A 11 -26.01 11.55 5.47
CA LEU A 11 -24.84 11.57 4.58
C LEU A 11 -24.57 12.92 3.90
N ALA A 12 -25.53 13.85 3.88
CA ALA A 12 -25.42 15.09 3.10
C ALA A 12 -24.71 16.24 3.85
N GLU A 13 -24.75 16.28 5.18
CA GLU A 13 -24.38 17.48 5.95
C GLU A 13 -22.87 17.71 6.16
N ASN A 14 -22.02 16.74 5.81
CA ASN A 14 -20.55 16.85 5.97
C ASN A 14 -19.77 16.99 4.66
N ALA A 15 -20.45 17.25 3.52
CA ALA A 15 -19.75 17.59 2.30
C ALA A 15 -19.04 18.94 2.49
N LYS A 16 -17.72 18.92 2.65
CA LYS A 16 -16.90 20.13 2.70
C LYS A 16 -17.24 21.02 1.50
N PRO A 17 -17.30 22.36 1.67
CA PRO A 17 -17.48 23.28 0.55
C PRO A 17 -16.49 22.94 -0.56
N LYS A 18 -16.93 22.97 -1.83
CA LYS A 18 -16.02 22.83 -2.96
C LYS A 18 -14.97 23.94 -2.86
N ASP A 19 -13.74 23.58 -2.50
CA ASP A 19 -12.63 24.51 -2.36
C ASP A 19 -12.51 25.36 -3.64
N GLU A 20 -12.74 26.67 -3.51
CA GLU A 20 -12.75 27.59 -4.66
C GLU A 20 -11.39 27.64 -5.38
N LYS A 21 -10.30 27.24 -4.70
CA LYS A 21 -8.97 27.03 -5.28
C LYS A 21 -8.93 26.04 -6.45
N PHE A 22 -9.95 25.18 -6.60
CA PHE A 22 -10.02 24.16 -7.64
C PHE A 22 -11.14 24.38 -8.67
N LYS A 23 -11.87 25.51 -8.61
CA LYS A 23 -12.84 25.90 -9.65
C LYS A 23 -12.14 25.96 -11.01
N GLY A 24 -12.54 25.07 -11.94
CA GLY A 24 -11.97 24.98 -13.30
C GLY A 24 -10.72 24.09 -13.43
N ARG A 25 -10.28 23.43 -12.35
CA ARG A 25 -9.10 22.54 -12.30
C ARG A 25 -9.37 21.20 -11.64
N PHE A 26 -10.57 20.66 -11.77
CA PHE A 26 -10.78 19.26 -11.43
C PHE A 26 -10.10 18.39 -12.49
N GLY A 27 -8.81 18.13 -12.27
CA GLY A 27 -8.09 17.08 -12.99
C GLY A 27 -8.83 15.76 -12.81
N VAL A 28 -8.71 14.88 -13.80
CA VAL A 28 -9.28 13.53 -13.75
C VAL A 28 -8.78 12.83 -12.49
N VAL A 29 -9.69 12.35 -11.64
CA VAL A 29 -9.33 11.47 -10.51
C VAL A 29 -8.74 10.20 -11.10
N ARG A 30 -7.50 9.91 -10.74
CA ARG A 30 -6.77 8.75 -11.26
C ARG A 30 -6.92 7.57 -10.32
N THR A 31 -6.66 6.38 -10.82
CA THR A 31 -6.67 5.16 -10.02
C THR A 31 -5.34 4.45 -10.15
N GLY A 32 -4.87 3.87 -9.05
CA GLY A 32 -3.64 3.09 -9.00
C GLY A 32 -3.75 1.92 -8.03
N VAL A 33 -2.72 1.10 -8.04
CA VAL A 33 -2.58 -0.08 -7.18
C VAL A 33 -1.32 0.08 -6.34
N ASN A 34 -1.42 -0.24 -5.05
CA ASN A 34 -0.29 -0.47 -4.16
C ASN A 34 -0.35 -1.89 -3.62
N VAL A 35 0.79 -2.58 -3.60
CA VAL A 35 0.83 -3.99 -3.19
C VAL A 35 1.57 -4.16 -1.86
N LEU A 36 0.87 -4.72 -0.88
CA LEU A 36 1.48 -5.27 0.34
C LEU A 36 1.91 -6.72 0.05
N LEU A 37 3.09 -6.87 -0.53
CA LEU A 37 3.69 -8.18 -0.80
C LEU A 37 4.40 -8.70 0.44
N PHE A 38 3.90 -9.79 1.03
CA PHE A 38 4.46 -10.40 2.23
C PHE A 38 5.33 -11.62 1.96
N ASP A 39 6.42 -11.76 2.73
CA ASP A 39 7.22 -12.99 2.83
C ASP A 39 6.67 -13.95 3.92
N GLU A 40 7.26 -15.14 4.06
CA GLU A 40 6.84 -16.12 5.07
C GLU A 40 7.03 -15.65 6.52
N LYS A 41 7.86 -14.61 6.74
CA LYS A 41 8.14 -14.05 8.06
C LYS A 41 7.14 -12.96 8.45
N GLY A 42 6.11 -12.71 7.64
CA GLY A 42 5.13 -11.66 7.89
C GLY A 42 5.69 -10.25 7.72
N ARG A 43 6.77 -10.11 6.94
CA ARG A 43 7.33 -8.82 6.52
C ARG A 43 6.82 -8.49 5.13
N PHE A 44 6.67 -7.22 4.80
CA PHE A 44 6.34 -6.75 3.47
C PHE A 44 7.36 -5.75 2.95
N VAL A 45 7.48 -5.69 1.62
CA VAL A 45 8.47 -4.86 0.95
C VAL A 45 7.98 -3.41 0.81
N MET A 46 8.84 -2.46 1.12
CA MET A 46 8.66 -1.02 0.87
C MET A 46 9.94 -0.43 0.30
N GLY A 47 9.83 0.67 -0.44
CA GLY A 47 10.97 1.33 -1.07
C GLY A 47 10.97 2.84 -0.87
N ILE A 48 12.16 3.42 -0.90
CA ILE A 48 12.32 4.88 -0.83
C ILE A 48 12.12 5.47 -2.24
N ARG A 49 11.09 6.30 -2.39
CA ARG A 49 10.72 6.94 -3.66
C ARG A 49 11.68 8.07 -4.00
N LYS A 50 12.11 8.14 -5.27
CA LYS A 50 12.90 9.24 -5.87
C LYS A 50 12.10 10.17 -6.79
N GLY A 51 10.90 9.77 -7.21
CA GLY A 51 10.08 10.53 -8.16
C GLY A 51 9.48 11.83 -7.61
N SER A 52 9.05 12.73 -8.50
CA SER A 52 8.52 14.07 -8.17
C SER A 52 7.30 14.10 -7.24
N HIS A 53 6.62 12.96 -7.04
CA HIS A 53 5.47 12.82 -6.15
C HIS A 53 5.87 11.97 -4.96
N GLY A 54 6.12 12.63 -3.81
CA GLY A 54 6.56 11.96 -2.59
C GLY A 54 8.01 11.49 -2.65
N ALA A 55 8.91 12.23 -3.28
CA ALA A 55 10.34 12.00 -3.16
C ALA A 55 10.74 11.93 -1.67
N ASN A 56 11.69 11.05 -1.33
CA ASN A 56 12.14 10.81 0.04
C ASN A 56 11.03 10.30 0.98
N THR A 57 10.07 9.53 0.46
CA THR A 57 9.08 8.82 1.28
C THR A 57 9.15 7.31 1.06
N TRP A 58 8.76 6.55 2.08
CA TRP A 58 8.57 5.11 2.01
C TRP A 58 7.24 4.76 1.34
N GLY A 59 7.32 4.19 0.14
CA GLY A 59 6.18 3.73 -0.64
C GLY A 59 6.11 2.20 -0.74
N LEU A 60 4.94 1.69 -1.05
CA LEU A 60 4.76 0.33 -1.52
C LEU A 60 5.10 0.26 -3.01
N PRO A 61 5.46 -0.92 -3.55
CA PRO A 61 5.49 -1.12 -4.98
C PRO A 61 4.09 -0.96 -5.56
N GLY A 62 4.02 -0.39 -6.76
CA GLY A 62 2.76 -0.12 -7.43
C GLY A 62 2.72 1.18 -8.25
N GLY A 63 1.70 1.29 -9.09
CA GLY A 63 1.57 2.37 -10.06
C GLY A 63 0.15 2.55 -10.58
N HIS A 64 0.05 3.10 -11.79
CA HIS A 64 -1.23 3.36 -12.43
C HIS A 64 -1.76 2.09 -13.08
N ILE A 65 -3.09 1.95 -13.05
CA ILE A 65 -3.78 0.89 -13.76
C ILE A 65 -3.85 1.30 -15.24
N ASP A 66 -3.39 0.42 -16.12
CA ASP A 66 -3.50 0.62 -17.56
C ASP A 66 -4.92 0.32 -18.06
N LEU A 67 -5.24 0.83 -19.26
CA LEU A 67 -6.56 0.62 -19.85
C LEU A 67 -6.81 -0.89 -20.07
N ARG A 68 -7.93 -1.40 -19.55
CA ARG A 68 -8.34 -2.82 -19.58
C ARG A 68 -7.49 -3.74 -18.69
N GLU A 69 -6.68 -3.18 -17.81
CA GLU A 69 -5.90 -3.94 -16.83
C GLU A 69 -6.75 -4.22 -15.57
N SER A 70 -6.69 -5.44 -15.04
CA SER A 70 -7.27 -5.74 -13.73
C SER A 70 -6.37 -5.22 -12.60
N PHE A 71 -6.88 -5.16 -11.36
CA PHE A 71 -6.04 -4.74 -10.23
C PHE A 71 -4.92 -5.75 -9.97
N GLU A 72 -5.21 -7.03 -10.15
CA GLU A 72 -4.28 -8.14 -10.01
C GLU A 72 -3.20 -8.10 -11.10
N ASP A 73 -3.56 -7.84 -12.36
CA ASP A 73 -2.58 -7.72 -13.45
C ASP A 73 -1.65 -6.53 -13.23
N CYS A 74 -2.21 -5.37 -12.82
CA CYS A 74 -1.45 -4.19 -12.46
C CYS A 74 -0.47 -4.47 -11.31
N ALA A 75 -0.94 -5.17 -10.26
CA ALA A 75 -0.10 -5.57 -9.13
C ALA A 75 1.06 -6.47 -9.55
N ILE A 76 0.81 -7.45 -10.45
CA ILE A 76 1.83 -8.38 -10.96
C ILE A 76 2.86 -7.61 -11.79
N ARG A 77 2.41 -6.79 -12.74
CA ARG A 77 3.27 -6.01 -13.62
C ARG A 77 4.17 -5.06 -12.83
N GLU A 78 3.60 -4.21 -11.98
CA GLU A 78 4.36 -3.20 -11.24
C GLU A 78 5.39 -3.84 -10.30
N LEU A 79 5.05 -4.95 -9.63
CA LEU A 79 6.02 -5.66 -8.80
C LEU A 79 7.16 -6.27 -9.61
N ASP A 80 6.87 -6.86 -10.77
CA ASP A 80 7.90 -7.40 -11.65
C ASP A 80 8.81 -6.27 -12.18
N GLU A 81 8.22 -5.19 -12.69
CA GLU A 81 8.94 -4.02 -13.25
C GLU A 81 9.79 -3.29 -12.21
N GLU A 82 9.32 -3.13 -10.98
CA GLU A 82 9.98 -2.32 -9.96
C GLU A 82 10.97 -3.12 -9.08
N THR A 83 10.68 -4.42 -8.86
CA THR A 83 11.34 -5.24 -7.84
C THR A 83 11.90 -6.58 -8.34
N GLY A 84 11.40 -7.10 -9.46
CA GLY A 84 11.68 -8.45 -9.96
C GLY A 84 11.08 -9.57 -9.10
N LEU A 85 10.12 -9.25 -8.22
CA LEU A 85 9.51 -10.20 -7.31
C LEU A 85 8.25 -10.84 -7.91
N ALA A 86 8.22 -12.16 -7.92
CA ALA A 86 7.02 -12.92 -8.28
C ALA A 86 6.06 -13.08 -7.10
N ILE A 87 4.76 -13.02 -7.38
CA ILE A 87 3.70 -13.09 -6.37
C ILE A 87 2.72 -14.24 -6.61
N VAL A 88 2.06 -14.67 -5.54
CA VAL A 88 0.95 -15.63 -5.52
C VAL A 88 -0.12 -15.17 -4.53
N ASN A 89 -1.31 -15.76 -4.60
CA ASN A 89 -2.38 -15.54 -3.62
C ASN A 89 -2.77 -14.07 -3.42
N ILE A 90 -2.91 -13.34 -4.53
CA ILE A 90 -3.28 -11.92 -4.54
C ILE A 90 -4.74 -11.76 -4.10
N LYS A 91 -5.01 -10.79 -3.22
CA LYS A 91 -6.36 -10.44 -2.78
C LYS A 91 -6.51 -8.94 -2.65
N PHE A 92 -7.70 -8.43 -2.97
CA PHE A 92 -8.08 -7.08 -2.62
C PHE A 92 -8.10 -6.86 -1.10
N LEU A 93 -7.47 -5.78 -0.65
CA LEU A 93 -7.46 -5.38 0.76
C LEU A 93 -8.51 -4.30 1.01
N THR A 94 -8.33 -3.12 0.41
CA THR A 94 -9.14 -1.92 0.64
C THR A 94 -8.77 -0.82 -0.37
N VAL A 95 -9.41 0.35 -0.28
CA VAL A 95 -9.13 1.52 -1.15
C VAL A 95 -9.03 2.80 -0.33
N THR A 96 -8.08 3.69 -0.63
CA THR A 96 -8.00 5.03 -0.02
C THR A 96 -8.30 6.13 -1.03
N ASN A 97 -8.64 7.31 -0.51
CA ASN A 97 -8.87 8.52 -1.27
C ASN A 97 -7.74 9.52 -0.95
N ASP A 98 -6.81 9.69 -1.89
CA ASP A 98 -5.53 10.36 -1.66
C ASP A 98 -5.44 11.66 -2.46
N VAL A 99 -5.57 12.78 -1.75
CA VAL A 99 -5.47 14.12 -2.33
C VAL A 99 -4.08 14.68 -2.04
N PHE A 100 -3.26 14.80 -3.08
CA PHE A 100 -1.95 15.45 -3.03
C PHE A 100 -2.13 16.94 -3.32
N GLU A 101 -2.50 17.71 -2.29
CA GLU A 101 -2.86 19.13 -2.41
C GLU A 101 -1.78 19.96 -3.10
N GLU A 102 -0.52 19.83 -2.65
CA GLU A 102 0.63 20.58 -3.21
C GLU A 102 0.88 20.25 -4.69
N ALA A 103 0.61 19.00 -5.09
CA ALA A 103 0.78 18.55 -6.47
C ALA A 103 -0.46 18.78 -7.35
N GLY A 104 -1.59 19.22 -6.76
CA GLY A 104 -2.88 19.34 -7.45
C GLY A 104 -3.36 18.02 -8.05
N LYS A 105 -3.11 16.88 -7.37
CA LYS A 105 -3.48 15.54 -7.85
C LYS A 105 -4.41 14.82 -6.89
N HIS A 106 -5.28 13.99 -7.45
CA HIS A 106 -6.21 13.17 -6.70
C HIS A 106 -6.20 11.74 -7.25
N TYR A 107 -5.91 10.79 -6.35
CA TYR A 107 -5.92 9.37 -6.62
C TYR A 107 -6.93 8.63 -5.76
N THR A 108 -7.53 7.60 -6.33
CA THR A 108 -7.97 6.42 -5.56
C THR A 108 -6.84 5.40 -5.59
N THR A 109 -6.42 4.91 -4.43
CA THR A 109 -5.36 3.89 -4.35
C THR A 109 -5.95 2.59 -3.87
N ASN A 110 -5.95 1.57 -4.73
CA ASN A 110 -6.41 0.23 -4.41
C ASN A 110 -5.25 -0.54 -3.76
N PHE A 111 -5.45 -1.01 -2.54
CA PHE A 111 -4.48 -1.83 -1.85
C PHE A 111 -4.78 -3.30 -2.11
N LEU A 112 -3.77 -4.01 -2.59
CA LEU A 112 -3.80 -5.45 -2.72
C LEU A 112 -2.81 -6.04 -1.72
N VAL A 113 -3.09 -7.27 -1.29
CA VAL A 113 -2.22 -8.04 -0.43
C VAL A 113 -1.87 -9.33 -1.16
N ALA A 114 -0.58 -9.69 -1.17
CA ALA A 114 -0.09 -10.86 -1.90
C ALA A 114 1.02 -11.57 -1.13
N GLN A 115 1.28 -12.81 -1.51
CA GLN A 115 2.37 -13.62 -0.99
C GLN A 115 3.53 -13.66 -1.97
N ALA A 116 4.75 -13.56 -1.47
CA ALA A 116 5.92 -13.79 -2.28
C ALA A 116 5.99 -15.26 -2.69
N LYS A 117 6.30 -15.51 -3.97
CA LYS A 117 6.39 -16.87 -4.51
C LYS A 117 7.55 -17.69 -3.91
N TYR A 118 8.62 -17.03 -3.48
CA TYR A 118 9.85 -17.67 -2.99
C TYR A 118 10.13 -17.29 -1.53
N LYS A 119 10.82 -18.20 -0.82
CA LYS A 119 11.34 -17.95 0.53
C LYS A 119 12.46 -16.91 0.47
N TYR A 120 12.39 -15.90 1.36
CA TYR A 120 13.39 -14.83 1.47
C TYR A 120 13.74 -14.13 0.16
N PRO A 121 12.76 -13.60 -0.58
CA PRO A 121 13.03 -13.06 -1.88
C PRO A 121 13.80 -11.73 -1.75
N SER A 122 14.78 -11.53 -2.61
CA SER A 122 15.54 -10.28 -2.67
C SER A 122 14.92 -9.37 -3.71
N ALA A 123 14.44 -8.21 -3.27
CA ALA A 123 13.96 -7.16 -4.16
C ALA A 123 15.16 -6.47 -4.81
N VAL A 124 15.11 -6.29 -6.14
CA VAL A 124 16.13 -5.59 -6.92
C VAL A 124 15.58 -4.23 -7.33
N VAL A 125 16.39 -3.18 -7.28
CA VAL A 125 15.98 -1.87 -7.80
C VAL A 125 16.10 -1.89 -9.32
N LEU A 126 15.02 -2.27 -10.01
CA LEU A 126 14.99 -2.32 -11.48
C LEU A 126 14.75 -0.95 -12.11
N GLU A 127 14.14 -0.02 -11.36
CA GLU A 127 13.94 1.37 -11.77
C GLU A 127 14.71 2.37 -10.90
N PRO A 128 16.05 2.49 -11.07
CA PRO A 128 16.91 3.29 -10.19
C PRO A 128 16.63 4.80 -10.19
N LYS A 129 15.85 5.27 -11.17
CA LYS A 129 15.37 6.66 -11.25
C LYS A 129 14.12 6.89 -10.39
N LYS A 130 13.34 5.84 -10.08
CA LYS A 130 12.09 5.94 -9.31
C LYS A 130 12.24 5.46 -7.87
N CYS A 131 13.15 4.51 -7.61
CA CYS A 131 13.38 3.93 -6.29
C CYS A 131 14.87 4.01 -5.90
N GLU A 132 15.15 4.26 -4.62
CA GLU A 132 16.49 4.27 -4.05
C GLU A 132 16.94 2.87 -3.62
N ARG A 133 16.11 2.20 -2.81
CA ARG A 133 16.32 0.84 -2.32
C ARG A 133 15.01 0.25 -1.83
N TRP A 134 14.97 -1.08 -1.75
CA TRP A 134 13.88 -1.86 -1.19
C TRP A 134 14.29 -2.46 0.15
N GLU A 135 13.36 -2.48 1.10
CA GLU A 135 13.54 -3.09 2.42
C GLU A 135 12.27 -3.81 2.89
N TRP A 136 12.47 -4.80 3.77
CA TRP A 136 11.40 -5.61 4.35
C TRP A 136 11.06 -5.15 5.77
N PHE A 137 9.78 -4.84 5.99
CA PHE A 137 9.26 -4.33 7.25
C PHE A 137 8.12 -5.21 7.77
N THR A 138 8.04 -5.39 9.08
CA THR A 138 6.85 -5.92 9.73
C THR A 138 5.75 -4.86 9.80
N TRP A 139 4.48 -5.30 9.81
CA TRP A 139 3.34 -4.41 10.04
C TRP A 139 3.47 -3.58 11.32
N LYS A 140 4.03 -4.19 12.37
CA LYS A 140 4.26 -3.54 13.67
C LYS A 140 5.31 -2.42 13.58
N GLU A 141 6.40 -2.60 12.82
CA GLU A 141 7.41 -1.55 12.60
C GLU A 141 6.79 -0.33 11.91
N VAL A 142 6.07 -0.54 10.81
CA VAL A 142 5.46 0.56 10.04
C VAL A 142 4.35 1.25 10.82
N LYS A 143 3.49 0.51 11.53
CA LYS A 143 2.44 1.09 12.37
C LYS A 143 3.02 1.96 13.48
N LYS A 144 4.05 1.48 14.18
CA LYS A 144 4.73 2.21 15.25
C LYS A 144 5.42 3.48 14.70
N TYR A 145 5.96 3.41 13.50
CA TYR A 145 6.50 4.58 12.79
C TYR A 145 5.41 5.62 12.47
N TYR A 146 4.25 5.18 11.96
CA TYR A 146 3.09 6.05 11.71
C TYR A 146 2.61 6.74 13.01
N GLU A 147 2.44 5.97 14.09
CA GLU A 147 1.97 6.48 15.39
C GLU A 147 2.94 7.48 16.04
N ALA A 148 4.24 7.37 15.77
CA ALA A 148 5.24 8.29 16.29
C ALA A 148 5.17 9.71 15.67
N GLY A 149 4.36 9.93 14.63
CA GLY A 149 4.07 11.28 14.13
C GLY A 149 5.23 11.94 13.36
N GLN A 150 6.08 11.14 12.70
CA GLN A 150 7.40 11.50 12.15
C GLN A 150 8.48 11.62 13.24
N PRO A 151 9.61 10.91 13.10
CA PRO A 151 10.62 10.87 14.15
C PRO A 151 11.18 12.27 14.40
N SER A 152 11.23 12.66 15.68
CA SER A 152 12.25 13.61 16.12
C SER A 152 13.62 12.95 15.93
N ASN A 153 14.69 13.72 15.71
CA ASN A 153 16.05 13.23 15.42
C ASN A 153 16.64 12.20 16.42
N ASN A 154 15.93 11.85 17.50
CA ASN A 154 16.36 10.92 18.55
C ASN A 154 15.56 9.61 18.65
N ASP A 155 14.62 9.32 17.75
CA ASP A 155 13.84 8.08 17.83
C ASP A 155 14.56 6.86 17.24
N LYS A 156 14.63 5.79 18.04
CA LYS A 156 15.36 4.52 17.80
C LYS A 156 14.78 3.62 16.68
N TYR A 157 14.10 4.18 15.67
CA TYR A 157 13.67 3.43 14.47
C TYR A 157 14.74 3.55 13.39
N THR A 158 15.85 2.86 13.60
CA THR A 158 17.05 2.94 12.75
C THR A 158 16.82 2.61 11.28
N LYS A 159 15.69 1.99 10.90
CA LYS A 159 15.41 1.63 9.50
C LYS A 159 14.73 2.73 8.68
N PHE A 160 14.04 3.70 9.29
CA PHE A 160 13.23 4.64 8.51
C PHE A 160 14.00 5.87 7.99
N ASP A 161 15.30 6.00 8.29
CA ASP A 161 16.19 7.10 7.83
C ASP A 161 15.57 8.52 7.91
N GLY A 162 14.65 8.73 8.87
CA GLY A 162 13.89 9.98 9.00
C GLY A 162 12.88 10.28 7.86
N LYS A 163 12.70 9.37 6.90
CA LYS A 163 11.84 9.53 5.72
C LYS A 163 10.39 9.17 6.03
N LYS A 164 9.46 10.03 5.61
CA LYS A 164 8.01 9.86 5.87
C LYS A 164 7.41 8.65 5.14
N LEU A 165 6.24 8.17 5.59
CA LEU A 165 5.41 7.28 4.77
C LEU A 165 4.84 8.06 3.58
N PHE A 166 4.70 7.37 2.44
CA PHE A 166 3.99 7.93 1.28
C PHE A 166 2.50 8.07 1.62
N LEU A 167 1.87 9.15 1.13
CA LEU A 167 0.52 9.57 1.53
C LEU A 167 -0.55 8.44 1.49
N PRO A 168 -0.63 7.58 0.45
CA PRO A 168 -1.59 6.48 0.47
C PRO A 168 -1.40 5.52 1.64
N THR A 169 -0.14 5.21 1.99
CA THR A 169 0.17 4.34 3.13
C THR A 169 -0.18 5.01 4.45
N GLU A 170 0.08 6.32 4.59
CA GLU A 170 -0.35 7.11 5.74
C GLU A 170 -1.89 7.08 5.88
N ASN A 171 -2.61 7.33 4.77
CA ASN A 171 -4.06 7.30 4.74
C ASN A 171 -4.63 5.90 5.01
N LEU A 172 -3.93 4.83 4.62
CA LEU A 172 -4.31 3.46 4.98
C LEU A 172 -4.36 3.29 6.50
N PHE A 173 -3.31 3.68 7.22
CA PHE A 173 -3.29 3.60 8.68
C PHE A 173 -4.32 4.54 9.32
N LYS A 174 -4.44 5.76 8.80
CA LYS A 174 -5.36 6.78 9.32
C LYS A 174 -6.83 6.39 9.18
N THR A 175 -7.22 5.88 8.02
CA THR A 175 -8.64 5.62 7.69
C THR A 175 -9.06 4.19 7.95
N ARG A 176 -8.12 3.26 8.08
CA ARG A 176 -8.37 1.82 8.36
C ARG A 176 -7.53 1.32 9.53
N PRO A 177 -7.71 1.85 10.75
CA PRO A 177 -6.91 1.45 11.92
C PRO A 177 -7.01 -0.05 12.25
N ASP A 178 -8.13 -0.68 11.86
CA ASP A 178 -8.41 -2.10 12.11
C ASP A 178 -7.96 -3.02 10.98
N VAL A 179 -7.34 -2.50 9.91
CA VAL A 179 -6.84 -3.36 8.83
C VAL A 179 -5.73 -4.28 9.36
N ARG A 180 -5.84 -5.57 9.01
CA ARG A 180 -4.85 -6.61 9.32
C ARG A 180 -4.47 -7.34 8.03
N PRO A 181 -3.55 -6.79 7.23
CA PRO A 181 -3.26 -7.36 5.90
C PRO A 181 -2.66 -8.77 5.99
N TRP A 182 -1.75 -9.00 6.94
CA TRP A 182 -1.10 -10.29 7.11
C TRP A 182 -2.08 -11.40 7.48
N GLU A 183 -3.07 -11.12 8.33
CA GLU A 183 -4.09 -12.09 8.74
C GLU A 183 -4.96 -12.56 7.55
N LYS A 184 -5.16 -11.73 6.52
CA LYS A 184 -5.83 -12.16 5.27
C LYS A 184 -5.07 -13.22 4.47
N LEU A 185 -3.75 -13.32 4.71
CA LEU A 185 -2.84 -14.23 4.00
C LEU A 185 -2.35 -15.40 4.85
N GLN A 186 -2.31 -15.27 6.17
CA GLN A 186 -1.77 -16.29 7.09
C GLN A 186 -2.28 -17.72 6.84
N PRO A 187 -3.56 -17.97 6.50
CA PRO A 187 -4.06 -19.33 6.25
C PRO A 187 -3.49 -20.01 4.99
N LEU A 188 -2.83 -19.25 4.11
CA LEU A 188 -2.41 -19.72 2.79
C LEU A 188 -0.93 -20.15 2.75
N TRP A 189 -0.15 -19.87 3.80
CA TRP A 189 1.20 -20.42 3.90
C TRP A 189 1.15 -21.85 4.43
N PRO A 190 1.84 -22.84 3.82
CA PRO A 190 1.90 -24.18 4.37
C PRO A 190 2.44 -24.12 5.80
N THR A 191 1.69 -24.64 6.76
CA THR A 191 2.24 -24.93 8.09
C THR A 191 3.28 -26.04 7.95
N GLU A 192 4.34 -26.01 8.77
CA GLU A 192 5.44 -27.00 8.70
C GLU A 192 4.94 -28.46 8.68
N LYS A 193 3.79 -28.74 9.29
CA LYS A 193 3.13 -30.05 9.30
C LYS A 193 2.62 -30.56 7.94
N LYS A 194 2.41 -29.70 6.94
CA LYS A 194 1.89 -30.10 5.61
C LYS A 194 2.98 -30.50 4.63
N MET A 195 4.23 -30.09 4.85
CA MET A 195 5.35 -30.42 3.96
C MET A 195 5.90 -31.85 4.16
N GLU A 196 5.74 -32.44 5.35
CA GLU A 196 6.16 -33.82 5.63
C GLU A 196 5.23 -34.88 5.00
N SER A 197 3.99 -34.53 4.64
CA SER A 197 3.02 -35.45 4.02
C SER A 197 3.08 -35.50 2.50
N GLU A 198 3.78 -34.56 1.85
CA GLU A 198 3.91 -34.49 0.38
C GLU A 198 5.27 -35.01 -0.13
N THR A 199 6.12 -35.52 0.77
CA THR A 199 7.42 -36.12 0.44
C THR A 199 7.47 -37.64 0.71
N LYS A 200 6.31 -38.32 0.75
CA LYS A 200 6.22 -39.78 0.86
C LYS A 200 5.50 -40.39 -0.33
#